data_AF-A0A503XHV7-F1
#
_entry.id   AF-A0A503XHV7-F1
#
_cell.length_a   1.000
_cell.length_b   1.000
_cell.length_c   1.000
_cell.angle_alpha   90.00
_cell.angle_beta   90.00
_cell.angle_gamma   90.00
#
_symmetry.space_group_name_H-M   'P 1'
#
loop_
_entity.id
_entity.type
_entity.pdbx_description
1 polymer ?
#
loop_
_entity_poly.entity_id
_entity_poly.type
_entity_poly.pdbx_seq_one_letter_code
_entity_poly.pdbx_strand_id
1 'polypeptide(L)'
;MRPNNSSVEAGKFYKTRNGKKAYVAGISPFDSTAESRRAIGWVEGDEESTEWFASGHYHKYQDTESDLVAEWKEPKRIRGFVNLYPSETGMGIIANNVIHPSKKLADLFETGRRVACIEIDVEEGHGLSGEEC
;
A
#
# COMPACT_ATOMS: atom_id res chain seq x y z
N MET A 1 -17.40 -4.49 -12.91
CA MET A 1 -17.64 -3.26 -12.12
C MET A 1 -16.52 -2.28 -12.43
N ARG A 2 -16.82 -1.13 -13.05
CA ARG A 2 -15.81 -0.08 -13.26
C ARG A 2 -15.68 0.71 -11.95
N PRO A 3 -14.49 0.88 -11.35
CA PRO A 3 -14.35 1.67 -10.14
C PRO A 3 -14.70 3.13 -10.41
N ASN A 4 -15.22 3.79 -9.38
CA ASN A 4 -15.78 5.13 -9.44
C ASN A 4 -14.81 6.17 -10.03
N ASN A 5 -15.39 6.95 -10.93
CA ASN A 5 -14.84 8.11 -11.64
C ASN A 5 -14.39 9.20 -10.65
N SER A 6 -13.24 9.02 -10.01
CA SER A 6 -12.58 10.06 -9.22
C SER A 6 -11.59 10.75 -10.15
N SER A 7 -11.96 11.93 -10.64
CA SER A 7 -11.05 12.81 -11.36
C SER A 7 -9.80 13.04 -10.52
N VAL A 8 -8.63 12.94 -11.15
CA VAL A 8 -7.36 13.28 -10.50
C VAL A 8 -7.36 14.76 -10.10
N GLU A 9 -6.86 15.05 -8.90
CA GLU A 9 -6.77 16.41 -8.34
C GLU A 9 -5.32 16.80 -8.10
N ALA A 10 -5.00 18.07 -8.36
CA ALA A 10 -3.70 18.64 -8.02
C ALA A 10 -3.52 18.73 -6.49
N GLY A 11 -2.30 18.58 -6.01
CA GLY A 11 -1.94 18.66 -4.60
C GLY A 11 -2.18 17.38 -3.81
N LYS A 12 -2.62 16.29 -4.45
CA LYS A 12 -2.89 15.00 -3.79
C LYS A 12 -1.82 13.95 -4.12
N PHE A 13 -1.74 12.95 -3.24
CA PHE A 13 -0.96 11.74 -3.45
C PHE A 13 -1.87 10.60 -3.91
N TYR A 14 -1.36 9.76 -4.80
CA TYR A 14 -2.03 8.60 -5.37
C TYR A 14 -1.13 7.38 -5.29
N LYS A 15 -1.75 6.20 -5.31
CA LYS A 15 -1.07 4.92 -5.47
C LYS A 15 -1.07 4.56 -6.96
N THR A 16 0.10 4.27 -7.50
CA THR A 16 0.22 3.69 -8.85
C THR A 16 -0.20 2.22 -8.82
N ARG A 17 -0.49 1.64 -9.98
CA ARG A 17 -0.89 0.23 -10.09
C ARG A 17 0.19 -0.74 -9.59
N ASN A 18 1.48 -0.43 -9.81
CA ASN A 18 2.59 -1.20 -9.25
C ASN A 18 2.90 -0.87 -7.77
N GLY A 19 2.11 0.00 -7.14
CA GLY A 19 2.12 0.22 -5.70
C GLY A 19 3.00 1.36 -5.21
N LYS A 20 3.64 2.10 -6.10
CA LYS A 20 4.43 3.30 -5.76
C LYS A 20 3.54 4.48 -5.39
N LYS A 21 4.10 5.40 -4.61
CA LYS A 21 3.48 6.69 -4.27
C LYS A 21 3.70 7.67 -5.41
N ALA A 22 2.66 8.38 -5.82
CA ALA A 22 2.71 9.42 -6.84
C ALA A 22 2.13 10.73 -6.30
N TYR A 23 2.80 11.85 -6.53
CA TYR A 23 2.28 13.18 -6.23
C TYR A 23 1.81 13.86 -7.51
N VAL A 24 0.57 14.36 -7.53
CA VAL A 24 0.07 15.15 -8.66
C VAL A 24 0.23 16.62 -8.36
N ALA A 25 1.07 17.29 -9.12
CA ALA A 25 1.47 18.67 -8.90
C ALA A 25 0.52 19.68 -9.54
N GLY A 26 -0.03 19.34 -10.70
CA GLY A 26 -0.85 20.26 -11.48
C GLY A 26 -1.86 19.54 -12.36
N ILE A 27 -2.97 20.25 -12.61
CA ILE A 27 -3.98 19.87 -13.58
C ILE A 27 -4.15 21.04 -14.56
N SER A 28 -4.03 20.79 -15.85
CA SER A 28 -4.32 21.79 -16.88
C SER A 28 -5.81 22.16 -16.83
N PRO A 29 -6.14 23.46 -16.66
CA PRO A 29 -7.53 23.93 -16.70
C PRO A 29 -8.07 24.01 -18.14
N PHE A 30 -7.21 23.90 -19.14
CA PHE A 30 -7.58 24.02 -20.55
C PHE A 30 -7.90 22.64 -21.12
N ASP A 31 -9.13 22.49 -21.61
CA ASP A 31 -9.63 21.26 -22.22
C ASP A 31 -9.24 21.23 -23.70
N SER A 32 -8.00 20.85 -24.01
CA SER A 32 -7.66 20.47 -25.39
C SER A 32 -7.96 18.99 -25.57
N THR A 33 -9.26 18.68 -25.74
CA THR A 33 -9.84 17.32 -25.93
C THR A 33 -9.62 16.33 -24.77
N ALA A 34 -10.54 15.36 -24.65
CA ALA A 34 -10.42 14.22 -23.72
C ALA A 34 -9.21 13.30 -24.02
N GLU A 35 -8.35 13.69 -24.96
CA GLU A 35 -7.17 12.97 -25.41
C GLU A 35 -5.86 13.62 -24.95
N SER A 36 -5.92 14.72 -24.19
CA SER A 36 -4.73 15.35 -23.62
C SER A 36 -4.39 14.76 -22.26
N ARG A 37 -3.09 14.64 -21.99
CA ARG A 37 -2.57 14.45 -20.64
C ARG A 37 -2.80 15.75 -19.89
N ARG A 38 -3.65 15.70 -18.85
CA ARG A 38 -4.10 16.88 -18.11
C ARG A 38 -3.43 17.00 -16.76
N ALA A 39 -2.92 15.90 -16.20
CA ALA A 39 -2.24 15.88 -14.92
C ALA A 39 -0.73 15.76 -15.13
N ILE A 40 0.06 16.43 -14.29
CA ILE A 40 1.52 16.28 -14.22
C ILE A 40 1.94 16.12 -12.76
N GLY A 41 3.01 15.36 -12.52
CA GLY A 41 3.51 15.09 -11.18
C GLY A 41 4.74 14.19 -11.17
N TRP A 42 4.99 13.52 -10.05
CA TRP A 42 6.16 12.67 -9.85
C TRP A 42 5.78 11.36 -9.19
N VAL A 43 6.48 10.30 -9.55
CA VAL A 43 6.37 8.97 -8.93
C VAL A 43 7.60 8.75 -8.07
N GLU A 44 7.41 8.20 -6.87
CA GLU A 44 8.50 7.87 -5.96
C GLU A 44 9.49 6.90 -6.62
N GLY A 45 10.78 7.26 -6.59
CA GLY A 45 11.86 6.50 -7.20
C GLY A 45 12.13 6.82 -8.68
N ASP A 46 11.32 7.68 -9.31
CA ASP A 46 11.52 8.12 -10.69
C ASP A 46 12.14 9.54 -10.69
N GLU A 47 13.10 9.79 -11.59
CA GLU A 47 13.83 11.08 -11.64
C GLU A 47 13.08 12.17 -12.41
N GLU A 48 12.20 11.77 -13.34
CA GLU A 48 11.48 12.68 -14.23
C GLU A 48 10.01 12.85 -13.83
N SER A 49 9.42 13.98 -14.24
CA SER A 49 7.98 14.18 -14.09
C SER A 49 7.20 13.22 -14.99
N THR A 50 6.09 12.72 -14.48
CA THR A 50 5.14 11.88 -15.22
C THR A 50 3.86 12.67 -15.48
N GLU A 51 3.20 12.34 -16.59
CA GLU A 51 1.95 12.95 -17.00
C GLU A 51 0.84 11.90 -17.12
N TRP A 52 -0.37 12.25 -16.71
CA TRP A 52 -1.53 11.37 -16.77
C TRP A 52 -2.73 12.04 -17.45
N PHE A 53 -3.63 11.21 -17.97
CA PHE A 53 -4.96 11.64 -18.35
C PHE A 53 -5.77 12.04 -17.11
N ALA A 54 -6.85 12.80 -17.28
CA ALA A 54 -7.72 13.21 -16.17
C ALA A 54 -8.33 12.02 -15.39
N SER A 55 -8.36 10.84 -16.03
CA SER A 55 -8.77 9.56 -15.44
C SER A 55 -7.68 8.87 -14.61
N GLY A 56 -6.46 9.40 -14.56
CA GLY A 56 -5.32 8.79 -13.85
C GLY A 56 -4.56 7.75 -14.67
N HIS A 57 -5.00 7.41 -15.87
CA HIS A 57 -4.24 6.53 -16.76
C HIS A 57 -3.00 7.23 -17.31
N TYR A 58 -1.92 6.46 -17.48
CA TYR A 58 -0.71 6.93 -18.16
C TYR A 58 -0.85 6.84 -19.70
N HIS A 59 -1.55 5.81 -20.17
CA HIS A 59 -1.94 5.62 -21.58
C HIS A 59 -3.45 5.53 -21.74
N LYS A 60 -4.00 6.22 -22.74
CA LYS A 60 -5.44 6.46 -22.93
C LYS A 60 -6.32 5.21 -23.03
N TYR A 61 -5.74 4.07 -23.40
CA TYR A 61 -6.47 2.83 -23.68
C TYR A 61 -5.79 1.58 -23.14
N GLN A 62 -4.83 1.76 -22.24
CA GLN A 62 -4.06 0.65 -21.71
C GLN A 62 -3.81 0.83 -20.23
N ASP A 63 -4.15 -0.21 -19.49
CA ASP A 63 -3.78 -0.31 -18.09
C ASP A 63 -2.27 -0.53 -18.01
N THR A 64 -1.58 0.34 -17.29
CA THR A 64 -0.14 0.27 -17.07
C THR A 64 0.22 0.37 -15.61
N GLU A 65 1.45 -0.03 -15.28
CA GLU A 65 1.99 0.04 -13.93
C GLU A 65 1.97 1.46 -13.34
N SER A 66 2.11 2.47 -14.20
CA SER A 66 2.13 3.89 -13.82
C SER A 66 0.76 4.52 -13.66
N ASP A 67 -0.35 3.79 -13.89
CA ASP A 67 -1.69 4.33 -13.71
C ASP A 67 -1.97 4.64 -12.25
N LEU A 68 -2.62 5.78 -11.98
CA LEU A 68 -3.13 6.13 -10.65
C LEU A 68 -4.43 5.34 -10.39
N VAL A 69 -4.43 4.48 -9.38
CA VAL A 69 -5.55 3.55 -9.11
C VAL A 69 -6.35 3.89 -7.86
N ALA A 70 -5.79 4.68 -6.94
CA ALA A 70 -6.45 5.15 -5.73
C ALA A 70 -5.72 6.36 -5.12
N GLU A 71 -6.39 7.16 -4.30
CA GLU A 71 -5.74 8.15 -3.44
C GLU A 71 -4.79 7.43 -2.45
N TRP A 72 -3.58 7.96 -2.27
CA TRP A 72 -2.58 7.39 -1.37
C TRP A 72 -3.02 7.58 0.07
N LYS A 73 -2.92 6.51 0.85
CA LYS A 73 -3.03 6.58 2.31
C LYS A 73 -1.69 6.19 2.88
N GLU A 74 -1.16 7.01 3.77
CA GLU A 74 0.10 6.67 4.43
C GLU A 74 -0.03 5.32 5.13
N PRO A 75 0.87 4.36 4.84
CA PRO A 75 0.90 3.09 5.55
C PRO A 75 0.99 3.34 7.05
N LYS A 76 0.14 2.67 7.82
CA LYS A 76 0.21 2.77 9.28
C LYS A 76 1.38 1.96 9.77
N ARG A 77 2.13 2.50 10.74
CA ARG A 77 3.11 1.71 11.48
C ARG A 77 2.36 0.76 12.42
N ILE A 78 2.63 -0.53 12.31
CA ILE A 78 2.12 -1.59 13.15
C ILE A 78 3.22 -2.00 14.11
N ARG A 79 3.03 -1.74 15.40
CA ARG A 79 3.96 -2.12 16.45
C ARG A 79 3.25 -2.91 17.55
N GLY A 80 3.89 -3.98 18.01
CA GLY A 80 3.38 -4.75 19.14
C GLY A 80 4.09 -6.09 19.30
N PHE A 81 3.46 -7.00 20.02
CA PHE A 81 4.00 -8.30 20.38
C PHE A 81 3.09 -9.41 19.86
N VAL A 82 3.70 -10.43 19.23
CA VAL A 82 2.98 -11.58 18.69
C VAL A 82 3.52 -12.85 19.35
N ASN A 83 2.60 -13.67 19.86
CA ASN A 83 2.94 -15.00 20.36
C ASN A 83 3.04 -15.98 19.19
N LEU A 84 4.08 -16.80 19.21
CA LEU A 84 4.36 -17.85 18.23
C LEU A 84 4.14 -19.22 18.88
N TYR A 85 3.43 -20.10 18.19
CA TYR A 85 3.03 -21.42 18.68
C TYR A 85 3.50 -22.51 17.70
N PRO A 86 3.75 -23.75 18.16
CA PRO A 86 4.00 -24.84 17.24
C PRO A 86 2.73 -25.10 16.43
N SER A 87 2.89 -25.45 15.15
CA SER A 87 1.77 -25.89 14.33
C SER A 87 1.16 -27.18 14.87
N GLU A 88 -0.18 -27.28 14.86
CA GLU A 88 -0.89 -28.52 15.22
C GLU A 88 -0.59 -29.67 14.26
N THR A 89 -0.23 -29.36 13.00
CA THR A 89 0.15 -30.36 12.00
C THR A 89 1.61 -30.81 12.13
N GLY A 90 2.36 -30.28 13.10
CA GLY A 90 3.78 -30.54 13.29
C GLY A 90 4.70 -29.86 12.27
N MET A 91 4.14 -29.14 11.30
CA MET A 91 4.91 -28.41 10.29
C MET A 91 4.97 -26.91 10.64
N GLY A 92 6.07 -26.49 11.24
CA GLY A 92 6.42 -25.08 11.41
C GLY A 92 5.85 -24.39 12.65
N ILE A 93 5.91 -23.06 12.62
CA ILE A 93 5.48 -22.15 13.68
C ILE A 93 4.33 -21.30 13.15
N ILE A 94 3.26 -21.18 13.93
CA ILE A 94 2.09 -20.35 13.62
C ILE A 94 2.12 -19.11 14.51
N ALA A 95 1.91 -17.95 13.91
CA ALA A 95 1.71 -16.71 14.63
C ALA A 95 0.27 -16.60 15.13
N ASN A 96 0.09 -16.09 16.36
CA ASN A 96 -1.23 -15.67 16.83
C ASN A 96 -1.82 -14.62 15.87
N ASN A 97 -3.14 -14.64 15.69
CA ASN A 97 -3.84 -13.67 14.84
C ASN A 97 -4.09 -12.31 15.54
N VAL A 98 -3.47 -12.09 16.71
CA VAL A 98 -3.59 -10.87 17.49
C VAL A 98 -2.20 -10.29 17.77
N ILE A 99 -2.07 -8.99 17.53
CA ILE A 99 -0.91 -8.19 17.91
C ILE A 99 -1.24 -7.49 19.23
N HIS A 100 -0.45 -7.77 20.27
CA HIS A 100 -0.65 -7.17 21.59
C HIS A 100 0.17 -5.89 21.72
N PRO A 101 -0.35 -4.80 22.32
CA PRO A 101 0.39 -3.53 22.42
C PRO A 101 1.55 -3.58 23.44
N SER A 102 1.67 -4.66 24.22
CA SER A 102 2.81 -4.86 25.13
C SER A 102 3.08 -6.35 25.35
N LYS A 103 4.33 -6.69 25.72
CA LYS A 103 4.72 -8.05 26.09
C LYS A 103 3.89 -8.60 27.25
N LYS A 104 3.63 -7.79 28.28
CA LYS A 104 2.82 -8.19 29.44
C LYS A 104 1.41 -8.60 29.02
N LEU A 105 0.79 -7.89 28.08
CA LEU A 105 -0.50 -8.30 27.54
C LEU A 105 -0.37 -9.60 26.73
N ALA A 106 0.66 -9.74 25.89
CA ALA A 106 0.91 -10.99 25.18
C ALA A 106 1.08 -12.19 26.13
N ASP A 107 1.74 -12.00 27.28
CA ASP A 107 1.91 -13.02 28.31
C ASP A 107 0.59 -13.43 28.98
N LEU A 108 -0.37 -12.51 29.14
CA LEU A 108 -1.70 -12.81 29.70
C LEU A 108 -2.58 -13.64 28.75
N PHE A 109 -2.34 -13.56 27.44
CA PHE A 109 -3.05 -14.31 26.41
C PHE A 109 -2.29 -15.55 25.93
N GLU A 110 -1.30 -16.00 26.70
CA GLU A 110 -0.55 -17.24 26.44
C GLU A 110 -1.43 -18.47 26.78
N THR A 111 -1.42 -19.49 25.91
CA THR A 111 -2.32 -20.67 26.01
C THR A 111 -1.61 -21.99 26.34
N GLY A 112 -0.40 -21.94 26.91
CA GLY A 112 0.34 -23.08 27.44
C GLY A 112 1.27 -23.81 26.46
N ARG A 113 1.59 -23.22 25.29
CA ARG A 113 2.47 -23.84 24.26
C ARG A 113 3.32 -22.83 23.50
N ARG A 114 3.45 -21.60 24.00
CA ARG A 114 4.19 -20.56 23.29
C ARG A 114 5.67 -20.94 23.13
N VAL A 115 6.15 -20.90 21.89
CA VAL A 115 7.57 -21.12 21.55
C VAL A 115 8.35 -19.81 21.67
N ALA A 116 7.75 -18.70 21.24
CA ALA A 116 8.36 -17.38 21.29
C ALA A 116 7.31 -16.27 21.41
N CYS A 117 7.76 -15.10 21.85
CA CYS A 117 7.02 -13.85 21.79
C CYS A 117 7.94 -12.83 21.14
N ILE A 118 7.57 -12.33 19.96
CA ILE A 118 8.40 -11.41 19.18
C ILE A 118 7.78 -10.02 19.20
N GLU A 119 8.64 -9.00 19.24
CA GLU A 119 8.22 -7.64 18.93
C GLU A 119 8.20 -7.48 17.40
N ILE A 120 7.11 -6.94 16.87
CA ILE A 120 7.00 -6.52 15.48
C ILE A 120 6.97 -4.99 15.43
N ASP A 121 7.62 -4.45 14.40
CA ASP A 121 7.60 -3.03 14.09
C ASP A 121 7.74 -2.88 12.57
N VAL A 122 6.60 -2.90 11.89
CA VAL A 122 6.51 -2.97 10.42
C VAL A 122 5.48 -1.99 9.91
N GLU A 123 5.51 -1.68 8.62
CA GLU A 123 4.43 -0.94 7.98
C GLU A 123 3.26 -1.87 7.62
N GLU A 124 2.06 -1.31 7.59
CA GLU A 124 0.86 -2.00 7.13
C GLU A 124 1.07 -2.54 5.70
N GLY A 125 0.83 -3.84 5.52
CA GLY A 125 1.01 -4.52 4.23
C GLY A 125 2.41 -5.08 3.96
N HIS A 126 3.38 -4.87 4.87
CA HIS A 126 4.72 -5.43 4.76
C HIS A 126 4.68 -6.97 4.63
N GLY A 127 5.37 -7.52 3.63
CA GLY A 127 5.42 -8.96 3.36
C GLY A 127 4.22 -9.55 2.60
N LEU A 128 3.24 -8.74 2.17
CA LEU A 128 2.10 -9.21 1.36
C LEU A 128 2.34 -9.12 -0.15
N SER A 129 3.37 -8.38 -0.58
CA SER A 129 3.66 -8.07 -1.98
C SER A 129 4.43 -9.16 -2.73
N GLY A 130 4.44 -10.42 -2.28
CA GLY A 130 5.02 -11.55 -3.03
C GLY A 130 6.50 -11.42 -3.41
N GLU A 131 7.18 -10.35 -2.99
CA GLU A 131 8.62 -10.19 -3.09
C GLU A 131 9.24 -11.26 -2.20
N GLU A 132 10.06 -12.12 -2.81
CA GLU A 132 10.79 -13.16 -2.09
C GLU A 132 11.63 -12.50 -0.99
N CYS A 133 11.34 -12.84 0.26
CA CYS A 133 12.17 -12.49 1.42
C CYS A 133 13.51 -13.23 1.41
#